data_AF-A0A966WY95-F1
#
_entry.id   AF-A0A966WY95-F1
#
_cell.length_a   1.000
_cell.length_b   1.000
_cell.length_c   1.000
_cell.angle_alpha   90.00
_cell.angle_beta   90.00
_cell.angle_gamma   90.00
#
_symmetry.space_group_name_H-M   'P 1'
#
loop_
_entity.id
_entity.type
_entity.pdbx_description
1 polymer ?
#
loop_
_entity_poly.entity_id
_entity_poly.type
_entity_poly.pdbx_seq_one_letter_code
_entity_poly.pdbx_strand_id
1 'polypeptide(L)'
;ISEISHEHIETPHTVLNVNDQMKVMIIDLDAERGRISLSTKALEPEPGDMLTDPQKVFEKAEEMAARYKQMLLEQAEENEPMGVTLD
;
A
#
# COMPACT_ATOMS: atom_id res chain seq x y z
N ILE A 1 -0.50 -4.75 12.66
CA ILE A 1 0.68 -4.03 12.13
C ILE A 1 1.24 -4.85 10.95
N SER A 2 0.36 -5.29 10.04
CA SER A 2 0.72 -6.14 8.90
C SER A 2 1.10 -5.35 7.67
N GLU A 3 1.06 -4.02 7.75
CA GLU A 3 1.32 -3.10 6.63
C GLU A 3 2.75 -2.54 6.64
N ILE A 4 3.63 -2.93 7.59
CA ILE A 4 4.99 -2.36 7.73
C ILE A 4 6.12 -3.32 7.32
N SER A 5 6.00 -4.64 7.50
CA SER A 5 7.01 -5.61 7.00
C SER A 5 6.45 -7.04 6.90
N HIS A 6 7.14 -7.93 6.20
CA HIS A 6 6.95 -9.39 6.27
C HIS A 6 7.63 -10.02 7.50
N GLU A 7 8.50 -9.28 8.18
CA GLU A 7 9.05 -9.64 9.49
C GLU A 7 8.23 -9.02 10.63
N HIS A 8 8.13 -9.76 11.73
CA HIS A 8 7.35 -9.37 12.90
C HIS A 8 8.03 -8.21 13.63
N ILE A 9 7.52 -6.98 13.43
CA ILE A 9 8.01 -5.79 14.15
C ILE A 9 7.23 -5.69 15.47
N GLU A 10 7.89 -5.97 16.59
CA GLU A 10 7.30 -5.89 17.95
C GLU A 10 6.87 -4.46 18.34
N THR A 11 7.60 -3.44 17.88
CA THR A 11 7.26 -2.03 18.12
C THR A 11 7.65 -1.14 16.93
N PRO A 12 6.72 -0.38 16.33
CA PRO A 12 7.03 0.52 15.21
C PRO A 12 7.99 1.68 15.59
N HIS A 13 8.10 2.00 16.88
CA HIS A 13 9.04 3.01 17.39
C HIS A 13 10.52 2.61 17.27
N THR A 14 10.83 1.34 17.06
CA THR A 14 12.22 0.86 16.92
C THR A 14 12.80 1.11 15.53
N VAL A 15 11.94 1.39 14.55
CA VAL A 15 12.30 1.55 13.13
C VAL A 15 11.92 2.91 12.55
N LEU A 16 11.02 3.65 13.19
CA LEU A 16 10.54 4.94 12.73
C LEU A 16 10.62 5.97 13.86
N ASN A 17 11.27 7.10 13.58
CA ASN A 17 11.31 8.23 14.48
C ASN A 17 10.18 9.21 14.18
N VAL A 18 9.76 9.92 15.21
CA VAL A 18 8.85 11.07 15.03
C VAL A 18 9.58 12.11 14.19
N ASN A 19 8.92 12.59 13.12
CA ASN A 19 9.42 13.48 12.05
C ASN A 19 10.12 12.80 10.86
N ASP A 20 10.18 11.47 10.79
CA ASP A 20 10.66 10.82 9.57
C ASP A 20 9.71 11.07 8.40
N GLN A 21 10.29 11.41 7.25
CA GLN A 21 9.52 11.59 6.02
C GLN A 21 9.37 10.25 5.31
N MET A 22 8.12 9.83 5.11
CA MET A 22 7.80 8.60 4.40
C MET A 22 6.88 8.84 3.22
N LYS A 23 7.03 8.03 2.18
CA LYS A 23 6.11 7.98 1.06
C LYS A 23 5.08 6.89 1.34
N VAL A 24 3.80 7.24 1.27
CA VAL A 24 2.67 6.32 1.51
C VAL A 24 1.64 6.46 0.42
N MET A 25 0.92 5.37 0.15
CA MET A 25 -0.27 5.36 -0.68
C MET A 25 -1.52 5.19 0.18
N ILE A 26 -2.58 5.94 -0.14
CA ILE A 26 -3.90 5.73 0.47
C ILE A 26 -4.54 4.53 -0.22
N ILE A 27 -4.81 3.48 0.54
CA ILE A 27 -5.43 2.25 0.03
C ILE A 27 -6.94 2.19 0.30
N ASP A 28 -7.40 2.90 1.33
CA ASP A 28 -8.81 2.93 1.69
C ASP A 28 -9.14 4.22 2.47
N LEU A 29 -10.38 4.68 2.31
CA LEU A 29 -10.90 5.90 2.94
C LEU A 29 -12.33 5.63 3.43
N ASP A 30 -12.48 5.55 4.75
CA ASP A 30 -13.77 5.48 5.44
C ASP A 30 -14.13 6.87 5.95
N ALA A 31 -14.87 7.62 5.13
CA ALA A 31 -15.29 8.98 5.44
C ALA A 31 -16.34 9.05 6.57
N GLU A 32 -17.14 8.00 6.76
CA GLU A 32 -18.19 7.95 7.79
C GLU A 32 -17.57 7.86 9.19
N ARG A 33 -16.46 7.12 9.31
CA ARG A 33 -15.72 6.94 10.58
C ARG A 33 -14.49 7.84 10.67
N GLY A 34 -14.19 8.60 9.62
CA GLY A 34 -13.03 9.49 9.53
C GLY A 34 -11.70 8.74 9.57
N ARG A 35 -11.62 7.55 8.96
CA ARG A 35 -10.42 6.70 8.93
C ARG A 35 -9.80 6.68 7.54
N ILE A 36 -8.48 6.77 7.51
CA ILE A 36 -7.67 6.66 6.29
C ILE A 36 -6.71 5.51 6.48
N SER A 37 -6.69 4.58 5.54
CA SER A 37 -5.75 3.46 5.52
C SER A 37 -4.59 3.80 4.58
N LEU A 38 -3.37 3.71 5.11
CA LEU A 38 -2.14 4.07 4.42
C LEU A 38 -1.23 2.84 4.32
N SER A 39 -0.53 2.69 3.19
CA SER A 39 0.43 1.62 2.96
C SER A 39 1.74 2.17 2.38
N THR A 40 2.88 1.84 2.99
CA THR A 40 4.21 2.07 2.38
C THR A 40 4.59 0.92 1.47
N LYS A 41 4.20 -0.32 1.83
CA LYS A 41 4.51 -1.55 1.10
C LYS A 41 4.11 -1.51 -0.37
N ALA A 42 2.96 -0.93 -0.67
CA ALA A 42 2.49 -0.83 -2.05
C ALA A 42 3.41 0.02 -2.95
N LEU A 43 4.27 0.86 -2.35
CA LEU A 43 5.23 1.71 -3.04
C LEU A 43 6.66 1.18 -2.98
N GLU A 44 6.92 0.17 -2.17
CA GLU A 44 8.23 -0.44 -1.97
C GLU A 44 8.51 -1.46 -3.09
N PRO A 45 9.59 -1.29 -3.88
CA PRO A 45 10.02 -2.30 -4.84
C PRO A 45 10.40 -3.62 -4.17
N GLU A 46 11.11 -3.54 -3.05
CA GLU A 46 11.46 -4.67 -2.19
C GLU A 46 10.99 -4.39 -0.76
N PRO A 47 10.48 -5.39 -0.02
CA PRO A 47 9.97 -5.19 1.33
C PRO A 47 11.03 -4.56 2.26
N GLY A 48 10.68 -3.47 2.91
CA GLY A 48 11.58 -2.74 3.80
C GLY A 48 12.44 -1.69 3.11
N ASP A 49 12.31 -1.49 1.79
CA ASP A 49 13.02 -0.42 1.06
C ASP A 49 12.75 0.96 1.68
N MET A 50 11.55 1.21 2.23
CA MET A 50 11.25 2.49 2.88
C MET A 50 12.10 2.74 4.14
N LEU A 51 12.68 1.68 4.74
CA LEU A 51 13.58 1.77 5.90
C LEU A 51 15.06 1.73 5.51
N THR A 52 15.41 1.00 4.46
CA THR A 52 16.80 0.78 4.04
C THR A 52 17.27 1.75 2.94
N ASP A 53 16.38 2.08 1.99
CA ASP A 53 16.61 3.01 0.88
C ASP A 53 15.34 3.82 0.53
N PRO A 54 15.00 4.82 1.37
CA PRO A 54 13.86 5.70 1.14
C PRO A 54 13.87 6.36 -0.25
N GLN A 55 15.05 6.77 -0.74
CA GLN A 55 15.17 7.51 -1.99
C GLN A 55 14.67 6.68 -3.19
N LYS A 56 15.03 5.40 -3.24
CA LYS A 56 14.54 4.46 -4.25
C LYS A 56 13.01 4.34 -4.22
N VAL A 57 12.40 4.32 -3.03
CA VAL A 57 10.94 4.33 -2.89
C VAL A 57 10.34 5.63 -3.39
N PHE A 58 10.90 6.79 -3.03
CA PHE A 58 10.40 8.09 -3.51
C PHE A 58 10.45 8.22 -5.03
N GLU A 59 11.53 7.76 -5.67
CA GLU A 59 11.71 7.80 -7.12
C GLU A 59 10.74 6.86 -7.84
N LYS A 60 10.55 5.64 -7.32
CA LYS A 60 9.73 4.61 -7.97
C LYS A 60 8.27 4.58 -7.53
N ALA A 61 7.89 5.40 -6.54
CA ALA A 61 6.55 5.40 -5.97
C ALA A 61 5.45 5.59 -7.03
N GLU A 62 5.66 6.45 -8.02
CA GLU A 62 4.65 6.68 -9.07
C GLU A 62 4.46 5.44 -9.96
N GLU A 63 5.55 4.77 -10.33
CA GLU A 63 5.50 3.53 -11.11
C GLU A 63 4.84 2.40 -10.31
N MET A 64 5.23 2.24 -9.05
CA MET A 64 4.66 1.21 -8.17
C MET A 64 3.18 1.46 -7.88
N ALA A 65 2.78 2.72 -7.67
CA ALA A 65 1.38 3.09 -7.53
C ALA A 65 0.57 2.81 -8.80
N ALA A 66 1.14 3.08 -9.98
CA ALA A 66 0.49 2.77 -11.26
C ALA A 66 0.29 1.25 -11.43
N ARG A 67 1.32 0.44 -11.12
CA ARG A 67 1.23 -1.02 -11.13
C ARG A 67 0.18 -1.54 -10.14
N TYR A 68 0.15 -0.98 -8.93
CA TYR A 68 -0.83 -1.38 -7.92
C TYR A 68 -2.25 -1.03 -8.36
N LYS A 69 -2.45 0.16 -8.94
CA LYS A 69 -3.74 0.56 -9.51
C LYS A 69 -4.17 -0.37 -10.66
N GLN A 70 -3.24 -0.75 -11.53
CA GLN A 70 -3.52 -1.67 -12.64
C GLN A 70 -3.87 -3.07 -12.14
N MET A 71 -3.14 -3.59 -11.15
CA MET A 71 -3.46 -4.86 -10.50
C MET A 71 -4.85 -4.84 -9.85
N LEU A 72 -5.23 -3.74 -9.19
CA LEU A 72 -6.57 -3.60 -8.61
C LEU A 72 -7.67 -3.57 -9.67
N LEU A 73 -7.42 -2.91 -10.81
CA LEU A 73 -8.36 -2.88 -11.94
C LEU A 73 -8.53 -4.27 -12.55
N GLU A 74 -7.43 -4.97 -12.80
CA GLU A 74 -7.45 -6.35 -13.32
C GLU A 74 -8.16 -7.30 -12.36
N GLN A 75 -7.90 -7.22 -11.05
CA GLN A 75 -8.61 -8.02 -10.05
C GLN A 75 -10.10 -7.66 -9.94
N ALA A 76 -10.48 -6.41 -10.21
CA ALA A 76 -11.88 -6.01 -10.25
C ALA A 76 -12.58 -6.53 -11.51
N GLU A 77 -11.89 -6.56 -12.65
CA GLU A 77 -12.39 -7.11 -13.91
C GLU A 77 -12.48 -8.66 -13.87
N GLU A 78 -11.52 -9.34 -13.24
CA GLU A 78 -11.55 -10.81 -13.08
C GLU A 78 -12.60 -11.28 -12.06
N ASN A 79 -12.98 -10.43 -11.11
CA ASN A 79 -14.03 -10.72 -10.11
C ASN A 79 -15.45 -10.31 -10.55
N GLU A 80 -15.67 -9.96 -11.83
CA GLU A 80 -17.02 -9.96 -12.41
C GLU A 80 -17.48 -11.41 -12.64
N PRO A 81 -18.44 -11.96 -11.87
CA PRO A 81 -19.02 -13.24 -12.23
C PRO A 81 -19.78 -13.06 -13.54
N MET A 82 -19.39 -13.81 -14.57
CA MET A 82 -20.24 -14.09 -15.73
C MET A 82 -21.66 -14.48 -15.26
N GLY A 83 -22.59 -13.53 -15.37
CA GLY A 83 -24.03 -13.69 -15.54
C GLY A 83 -24.81 -14.57 -14.56
N VAL A 84 -25.63 -13.95 -13.72
CA VAL A 84 -27.05 -14.31 -13.51
C VAL A 84 -27.76 -13.08 -12.95
N THR A 85 -28.75 -12.47 -13.61
CA THR A 85 -30.07 -13.01 -13.99
C THR A 85 -30.53 -12.49 -15.36
N LEU A 86 -30.94 -13.34 -16.31
CA LEU A 86 -32.33 -13.77 -16.61
C LEU A 86 -33.34 -12.61 -16.79
N ASP A 87 -33.56 -12.24 -18.06
CA ASP A 87 -34.89 -12.06 -18.69
C ASP A 87 -34.81 -12.65 -20.12
#